data_AF-A0A1H3KWR4-F1
#
_entry.id   AF-A0A1H3KWR4-F1
#
_cell.length_a   1.000
_cell.length_b   1.000
_cell.length_c   1.000
_cell.angle_alpha   90.00
_cell.angle_beta   90.00
_cell.angle_gamma   90.00
#
_symmetry.space_group_name_H-M   'P 1'
#
loop_
_entity.id
_entity.type
_entity.pdbx_description
1 polymer ?
#
loop_
_entity_poly.entity_id
_entity_poly.type
_entity_poly.pdbx_seq_one_letter_code
_entity_poly.pdbx_strand_id
1 'polypeptide(L)'
;MLPDDLPVDPVQLLTWHTECWQCGEDTPVVWPRHDHLDTPIGDVLANYDTPVERVYSNTLEKEVWGNVCQHCDSYQGNHYIRRQNLTAHSVVRL
;
A
#
# COMPACT_ATOMS: atom_id res chain seq x y z
N MET A 1 9.13 1.36 -8.78
CA MET A 1 8.39 0.91 -9.98
C MET A 1 7.82 -0.45 -9.65
N LEU A 2 6.63 -0.79 -10.15
CA LEU A 2 6.08 -2.14 -9.94
C LEU A 2 6.81 -3.15 -10.83
N PRO A 3 6.92 -4.44 -10.42
CA PRO A 3 7.51 -5.48 -11.25
C PRO A 3 6.75 -5.68 -12.56
N ASP A 4 7.47 -5.86 -13.67
CA ASP A 4 6.90 -6.02 -15.01
C ASP A 4 6.14 -7.36 -15.19
N ASP A 5 6.44 -8.35 -14.36
CA ASP A 5 5.85 -9.70 -14.36
C ASP A 5 4.70 -9.86 -13.35
N LEU A 6 4.28 -8.77 -12.71
CA LEU A 6 3.15 -8.78 -11.78
C LEU A 6 1.87 -9.21 -12.51
N PRO A 7 1.14 -10.24 -12.03
CA PRO A 7 -0.05 -10.78 -12.69
C PRO A 7 -1.30 -9.94 -12.40
N VAL A 8 -1.15 -8.62 -12.33
CA VAL A 8 -2.19 -7.63 -12.07
C VAL A 8 -2.04 -6.52 -13.09
N ASP A 9 -3.14 -6.16 -13.78
CA ASP A 9 -3.14 -5.02 -14.70
C ASP A 9 -2.73 -3.74 -13.94
N PRO A 10 -1.64 -3.05 -14.34
CA PRO A 10 -1.19 -1.83 -13.67
C PRO A 10 -2.26 -0.73 -13.58
N VAL A 11 -3.25 -0.72 -14.48
CA VAL A 11 -4.40 0.21 -14.42
C VAL A 11 -5.24 -0.02 -13.16
N GLN A 12 -5.27 -1.24 -12.62
CA GLN A 12 -5.97 -1.57 -11.37
C GLN A 12 -5.21 -1.12 -10.13
N LEU A 13 -3.97 -0.67 -10.27
CA LEU A 13 -3.13 -0.23 -9.17
C LEU A 13 -2.95 1.30 -9.18
N LEU A 14 -2.82 1.84 -7.97
CA LEU A 14 -2.37 3.19 -7.68
C LEU A 14 -1.00 3.07 -7.06
N THR A 15 -0.08 3.90 -7.51
CA THR A 15 1.24 4.03 -6.91
C THR A 15 1.55 5.50 -6.65
N TRP A 16 2.02 5.82 -5.46
CA TRP A 16 2.54 7.14 -5.12
C TRP A 16 3.65 6.99 -4.09
N HIS A 17 4.38 8.06 -3.85
CA HIS A 17 5.35 8.11 -2.77
C HIS A 17 4.82 8.99 -1.63
N THR A 18 5.16 8.63 -0.40
CA THR A 18 4.85 9.40 0.80
C THR A 18 6.04 9.39 1.73
N GLU A 19 6.14 10.39 2.61
CA GLU A 19 7.09 10.39 3.71
C GLU A 19 6.70 9.32 4.75
N CYS A 20 7.67 8.50 5.15
CA CYS A 20 7.52 7.51 6.20
C CYS A 20 7.32 8.18 7.56
N TRP A 21 6.26 7.82 8.28
CA TRP A 21 5.94 8.45 9.56
C TRP A 21 6.98 8.17 10.67
N GLN A 22 7.76 7.08 10.53
CA GLN A 22 8.74 6.66 11.54
C GLN A 22 10.14 7.21 11.26
N CYS A 23 10.65 7.13 10.03
CA CYS A 23 12.03 7.53 9.70
C CYS A 23 12.13 8.79 8.82
N GLY A 24 11.01 9.29 8.27
CA GLY A 24 10.99 10.47 7.40
C GLY A 24 11.50 10.23 5.97
N GLU A 25 11.90 9.01 5.62
CA GLU A 25 12.34 8.69 4.26
C GLU A 25 11.15 8.57 3.30
N ASP A 26 11.38 8.92 2.03
CA ASP A 26 10.39 8.74 0.97
C ASP A 26 10.16 7.24 0.71
N THR A 27 8.91 6.80 0.78
CA THR A 27 8.56 5.39 0.62
C THR A 27 7.45 5.22 -0.41
N PRO A 28 7.57 4.24 -1.33
CA PRO A 28 6.51 3.92 -2.25
C PRO A 28 5.32 3.31 -1.52
N VAL A 29 4.14 3.56 -2.05
CA VAL A 29 2.89 2.93 -1.64
C VAL A 29 2.21 2.37 -2.88
N VAL A 30 1.68 1.15 -2.78
CA VAL A 30 0.80 0.54 -3.77
C VAL A 30 -0.58 0.30 -3.18
N TRP A 31 -1.62 0.58 -3.97
CA TRP A 31 -3.02 0.40 -3.56
C TRP A 31 -3.90 -0.09 -4.71
N PRO A 32 -4.74 -1.11 -4.51
CA PRO A 32 -5.70 -1.53 -5.53
C PRO A 32 -6.88 -0.55 -5.66
N ARG A 33 -7.17 -0.06 -6.87
CA ARG A 33 -8.22 0.96 -7.12
C ARG A 33 -9.63 0.54 -6.72
N HIS A 34 -9.92 -0.74 -6.86
CA HIS A 34 -11.27 -1.29 -6.74
C HIS A 34 -11.33 -2.44 -5.74
N ASP A 35 -10.31 -2.56 -4.89
CA ASP A 35 -10.16 -3.66 -3.94
C ASP A 35 -9.48 -3.16 -2.65
N HIS A 36 -9.13 -4.08 -1.74
CA HIS A 36 -8.35 -3.84 -0.53
C HIS A 36 -7.16 -4.78 -0.48
N LEU A 37 -6.08 -4.38 0.20
CA LEU A 37 -4.93 -5.28 0.40
C LEU A 37 -5.31 -6.53 1.21
N ASP A 38 -6.33 -6.47 2.07
CA ASP A 38 -6.86 -7.61 2.83
C ASP A 38 -7.62 -8.66 1.99
N THR A 39 -7.63 -8.55 0.66
CA THR A 39 -8.18 -9.57 -0.26
C THR A 39 -7.04 -10.33 -0.95
N PRO A 40 -7.31 -11.32 -1.84
CA PRO A 40 -6.25 -12.09 -2.50
C PRO A 40 -5.21 -11.25 -3.25
N ILE A 41 -5.53 -10.01 -3.65
CA ILE A 41 -4.58 -9.12 -4.31
C ILE A 41 -3.39 -8.75 -3.42
N GLY A 42 -3.56 -8.66 -2.10
CA GLY A 42 -2.45 -8.40 -1.17
C GLY A 42 -1.45 -9.55 -1.13
N ASP A 43 -1.94 -10.79 -1.23
CA ASP A 43 -1.07 -11.97 -1.31
C ASP A 43 -0.27 -11.98 -2.62
N VAL A 44 -0.91 -11.62 -3.74
CA VAL A 44 -0.20 -11.45 -5.02
C VAL A 44 0.87 -10.38 -4.88
N LEU A 45 0.54 -9.19 -4.37
CA LEU A 45 1.50 -8.09 -4.26
C LEU A 45 2.68 -8.44 -3.32
N ALA A 46 2.43 -9.11 -2.21
CA ALA A 46 3.44 -9.51 -1.25
C ALA A 46 4.40 -10.61 -1.75
N ASN A 47 4.02 -11.36 -2.80
CA ASN A 47 4.88 -12.36 -3.44
C ASN A 47 5.82 -11.77 -4.51
N TYR A 48 5.76 -10.46 -4.74
CA TYR A 48 6.55 -9.73 -5.72
C TYR A 48 7.30 -8.58 -5.05
N ASP A 49 8.27 -7.98 -5.75
CA ASP A 49 9.05 -6.83 -5.27
C ASP A 49 8.19 -5.55 -5.21
N THR A 50 7.34 -5.48 -4.18
CA THR A 50 6.43 -4.39 -3.88
C THR A 50 6.53 -4.05 -2.39
N PRO A 51 6.08 -2.87 -1.95
CA PRO A 51 6.16 -2.51 -0.53
C PRO A 51 5.11 -3.21 0.36
N VAL A 52 4.41 -4.26 -0.12
CA VAL A 52 3.34 -4.93 0.63
C VAL A 52 3.90 -6.10 1.44
N GLU A 53 3.71 -6.06 2.75
CA GLU A 53 4.11 -7.13 3.66
C GLU A 53 3.01 -7.51 4.65
N ARG A 54 3.19 -8.68 5.30
CA ARG A 54 2.31 -9.14 6.37
C ARG A 54 2.65 -8.35 7.63
N VAL A 55 1.69 -7.59 8.14
CA VAL A 55 1.89 -6.72 9.30
C VAL A 55 0.75 -6.86 10.29
N TYR A 56 1.03 -6.64 11.58
CA TYR A 56 -0.02 -6.59 12.60
C TYR A 56 -0.65 -5.20 12.68
N SER A 57 -1.96 -5.11 12.47
CA SER A 57 -2.71 -3.87 12.64
C SER A 57 -3.21 -3.75 14.08
N ASN A 58 -2.69 -2.77 14.83
CA ASN A 58 -3.18 -2.48 16.18
C ASN A 58 -4.66 -2.05 16.19
N THR A 59 -5.12 -1.34 15.16
CA THR A 59 -6.51 -0.87 15.06
C THR A 59 -7.49 -2.00 14.77
N LEU A 60 -7.07 -3.01 14.01
CA LEU A 60 -7.92 -4.15 13.63
C LEU A 60 -7.66 -5.40 14.48
N GLU A 61 -6.66 -5.35 15.37
CA GLU A 61 -6.21 -6.44 16.25
C GLU A 61 -5.98 -7.77 15.51
N LYS A 62 -5.43 -7.69 14.29
CA LYS A 62 -5.15 -8.85 13.43
C LYS A 62 -3.99 -8.57 12.48
N GLU A 63 -3.45 -9.64 11.91
CA GLU A 63 -2.55 -9.54 10.76
C GLU A 63 -3.32 -9.13 9.50
N VAL A 64 -2.71 -8.22 8.74
CA VAL A 64 -3.22 -7.66 7.49
C VAL A 64 -2.10 -7.61 6.46
N TRP A 65 -2.46 -7.39 5.20
CA TRP A 65 -1.49 -6.97 4.19
C TRP A 65 -1.42 -5.45 4.19
N GLY A 66 -0.21 -4.90 4.32
CA GLY A 66 0.00 -3.46 4.46
C GLY A 66 1.27 -2.97 3.78
N ASN A 67 1.32 -1.69 3.45
CA ASN A 67 2.53 -1.08 2.90
C ASN A 67 3.55 -0.84 4.03
N VAL A 68 4.81 -1.21 3.81
CA VAL A 68 5.91 -0.98 4.75
C VAL A 68 6.95 -0.04 4.15
N CYS A 69 7.62 0.71 5.03
CA CYS A 69 8.74 1.56 4.64
C CYS A 69 9.92 0.71 4.19
N GLN A 70 10.40 0.92 2.96
CA GLN A 70 11.53 0.16 2.41
C GLN A 70 12.90 0.49 3.06
N HIS A 71 12.92 1.43 4.02
CA HIS A 71 14.11 1.84 4.76
C HIS A 71 14.13 1.36 6.21
N CYS A 72 12.98 1.21 6.86
CA CYS A 72 12.88 0.93 8.30
C CYS A 72 11.79 -0.07 8.67
N ASP A 73 11.15 -0.69 7.68
CA ASP A 73 10.14 -1.75 7.77
C ASP A 73 8.89 -1.39 8.58
N SER A 74 8.74 -0.11 8.93
CA SER A 74 7.57 0.35 9.66
C SER A 74 6.33 0.28 8.78
N TYR A 75 5.24 -0.22 9.34
CA TYR A 75 3.94 -0.27 8.67
C TYR A 75 3.37 1.14 8.46
N GLN A 76 3.06 1.51 7.21
CA GLN A 76 2.63 2.86 6.81
C GLN A 76 1.12 3.10 6.84
N GLY A 77 0.33 2.10 7.27
CA GLY A 77 -1.11 2.19 7.40
C GLY A 77 -1.90 1.75 6.17
N ASN A 78 -3.22 1.72 6.32
CA ASN A 78 -4.19 1.18 5.35
C ASN A 78 -4.62 2.19 4.27
N HIS A 79 -3.85 3.25 4.01
CA HIS A 79 -4.06 4.30 3.00
C HIS A 79 -5.45 4.30 2.31
N TYR A 80 -6.51 4.68 3.03
CA TYR A 80 -7.88 4.55 2.53
C TYR A 80 -8.16 5.61 1.45
N ILE A 81 -8.18 5.20 0.19
CA ILE A 81 -8.51 6.08 -0.94
C ILE A 81 -10.01 5.97 -1.26
N ARG A 82 -10.78 6.99 -0.89
CA ARG A 82 -12.20 7.11 -1.28
C ARG A 82 -12.31 7.53 -2.76
N ARG A 83 -13.15 6.83 -3.54
CA ARG A 83 -13.36 7.06 -5.00
C ARG A 83 -13.58 8.52 -5.44
N GLN A 84 -14.02 9.42 -4.56
CA GLN A 84 -14.24 10.84 -4.87
C GLN A 84 -12.95 11.68 -5.01
N ASN A 85 -11.78 11.19 -4.53
CA ASN A 85 -10.50 11.92 -4.60
C ASN A 85 -9.59 11.50 -5.77
N LEU A 86 -10.05 10.64 -6.68
CA LEU A 86 -9.24 10.23 -7.84
C LEU A 86 -9.05 11.37 -8.88
N THR A 87 -9.62 12.56 -8.63
CA THR A 87 -9.42 13.77 -9.42
C THR A 87 -8.63 14.87 -8.70
N ALA A 88 -8.17 14.69 -7.46
CA ALA A 88 -7.36 15.70 -6.78
C ALA A 88 -6.39 15.10 -5.76
N HIS A 89 -5.15 15.59 -5.80
CA HIS A 89 -4.05 15.36 -4.87
C HIS A 89 -4.45 15.52 -3.38
N SER A 90 -5.10 14.53 -2.77
CA SER A 90 -5.43 14.56 -1.33
C SER A 90 -5.57 13.14 -0.79
N VAL A 91 -4.44 12.57 -0.39
CA VAL A 91 -4.40 11.37 0.46
C VAL A 91 -4.75 11.81 1.88
N VAL A 92 -5.91 11.35 2.38
CA VAL A 92 -6.39 11.64 3.73
C VAL A 92 -5.51 10.87 4.72
N ARG A 93 -4.76 11.60 5.57
CA ARG A 93 -4.12 11.05 6.77
C ARG A 93 -5.23 10.78 7.80
N LEU A 94 -5.46 9.52 8.14
CA LEU A 94 -6.25 9.09 9.30
C LEU A 94 -5.31 8.93 10.50
#